data_AF-A0A2U9CA93-F1
#
_entry.id   AF-A0A2U9CA93-F1
#
_cell.length_a   1.000
_cell.length_b   1.000
_cell.length_c   1.000
_cell.angle_alpha   90.00
_cell.angle_beta   90.00
_cell.angle_gamma   90.00
#
_symmetry.space_group_name_H-M   'P 1'
#
loop_
_entity.id
_entity.type
_entity.pdbx_description
1 polymer ?
#
loop_
_entity_poly.entity_id
_entity_poly.type
_entity_poly.pdbx_seq_one_letter_code
_entity_poly.pdbx_strand_id
1 'polypeptide(L)'
;MHDAIGFSSSETGANFTMEWYELFQLGNCTFPHLRPESYAPFWCNQGAACFFEGIDDSHWSQNGTLEKIGEVTGNQFNDMAQWVQDDNSTGIYYETWTVRSDPGPNATVWFESYDCSQFVHRTYRKLTELGAKLSSRSQTNYTKIYLYSGEPTYLGNDSAIFGQPALKNLAEDIRKFYHTFRPHQSFVDFTASLLEAYTQVVLDKSFYLYYNFEYWHLPMKSPYMQITYEEVPLP
;
A
#
# COMPACT_ATOMS: atom_id res chain seq x y z
N MET A 1 -8.96 7.20 -0.23
CA MET A 1 -9.10 7.64 -1.62
C MET A 1 -8.27 6.72 -2.49
N HIS A 2 -8.69 6.52 -3.74
CA HIS A 2 -7.88 5.86 -4.77
C HIS A 2 -7.27 6.94 -5.65
N ASP A 3 -6.00 6.80 -6.01
CA ASP A 3 -5.22 7.83 -6.69
C ASP A 3 -4.78 7.33 -8.08
N ALA A 4 -4.96 8.18 -9.09
CA ALA A 4 -4.63 7.90 -10.49
C ALA A 4 -4.13 9.16 -11.21
N ILE A 5 -3.57 8.99 -12.41
CA ILE A 5 -3.08 10.08 -13.27
C ILE A 5 -3.83 10.04 -14.60
N GLY A 6 -4.48 11.15 -14.95
CA GLY A 6 -5.07 11.35 -16.27
C GLY A 6 -4.12 12.04 -17.24
N PHE A 7 -4.06 11.56 -18.49
CA PHE A 7 -3.36 12.19 -19.60
C PHE A 7 -4.34 12.54 -20.71
N SER A 8 -4.19 13.71 -21.33
CA SER A 8 -4.96 14.09 -22.51
C SER A 8 -4.03 14.71 -23.55
N SER A 9 -4.13 14.23 -24.79
CA SER A 9 -3.33 14.71 -25.91
C SER A 9 -4.13 15.73 -26.72
N SER A 10 -3.59 16.94 -26.87
CA SER A 10 -4.18 17.96 -27.73
C SER A 10 -4.05 17.65 -29.23
N GLU A 11 -3.07 16.83 -29.61
CA GLU A 11 -2.82 16.47 -31.02
C GLU A 11 -3.80 15.39 -31.49
N THR A 12 -4.01 14.36 -30.68
CA THR A 12 -4.88 13.23 -31.05
C THR A 12 -6.31 13.36 -30.52
N GLY A 13 -6.53 14.25 -29.54
CA GLY A 13 -7.79 14.36 -28.81
C GLY A 13 -8.05 13.20 -27.84
N ALA A 14 -7.16 12.20 -27.80
CA ALA A 14 -7.31 11.03 -26.92
C ALA A 14 -7.01 11.40 -25.46
N ASN A 15 -7.62 10.66 -24.55
CA ASN A 15 -7.32 10.72 -23.14
C ASN A 15 -7.16 9.31 -22.56
N PHE A 16 -6.40 9.22 -21.47
CA PHE A 16 -6.00 7.97 -20.85
C PHE A 16 -5.98 8.13 -19.34
N THR A 17 -6.30 7.04 -18.65
CA THR A 17 -6.12 6.92 -17.21
C THR A 17 -4.99 5.95 -16.94
N MET A 18 -4.09 6.32 -16.03
CA MET A 18 -3.02 5.48 -15.52
C MET A 18 -3.14 5.36 -14.01
N GLU A 19 -3.16 4.13 -13.53
CA GLU A 19 -3.29 3.81 -12.10
C GLU A 19 -2.38 2.64 -11.74
N TRP A 20 -2.19 2.41 -10.44
CA TRP A 20 -1.45 1.25 -9.94
C TRP A 20 -2.19 0.72 -8.73
N TYR A 21 -2.64 -0.53 -8.77
CA TYR A 21 -3.45 -1.10 -7.71
C TYR A 21 -3.30 -2.62 -7.63
N GLU A 22 -3.98 -3.21 -6.66
CA GLU A 22 -3.94 -4.63 -6.33
C GLU A 22 -4.54 -5.49 -7.43
N LEU A 23 -3.82 -6.52 -7.88
CA LEU A 23 -4.38 -7.50 -8.82
C LEU A 23 -5.53 -8.31 -8.19
N PHE A 24 -5.48 -8.51 -6.87
CA PHE A 24 -6.42 -9.34 -6.13
C PHE A 24 -7.13 -8.57 -5.00
N GLN A 25 -7.30 -7.26 -5.13
CA GLN A 25 -7.91 -6.37 -4.13
C GLN A 25 -7.10 -6.20 -2.83
N LEU A 26 -7.37 -5.09 -2.12
CA LEU A 26 -6.66 -4.65 -0.93
C LEU A 26 -6.56 -5.70 0.19
N GLY A 27 -7.63 -6.47 0.43
CA GLY A 27 -7.66 -7.47 1.49
C GLY A 27 -6.58 -8.54 1.33
N ASN A 28 -6.40 -9.04 0.09
CA ASN A 28 -5.41 -10.07 -0.23
C ASN A 28 -3.97 -9.53 -0.26
N CYS A 29 -3.80 -8.22 -0.41
CA CYS A 29 -2.50 -7.56 -0.28
C CYS A 29 -2.13 -7.26 1.18
N THR A 30 -3.12 -7.11 2.05
CA THR A 30 -2.91 -6.73 3.45
C THR A 30 -2.77 -7.94 4.38
N PHE A 31 -3.50 -9.03 4.11
CA PHE A 31 -3.49 -10.23 4.94
C PHE A 31 -3.39 -11.50 4.10
N PRO A 32 -2.61 -12.51 4.54
CA PRO A 32 -2.39 -13.72 3.78
C PRO A 32 -3.53 -14.72 3.94
N HIS A 33 -3.56 -15.70 3.04
CA HIS A 33 -4.40 -16.88 3.16
C HIS A 33 -3.69 -17.97 3.95
N LEU A 34 -4.37 -18.52 4.96
CA LEU A 34 -3.90 -19.68 5.71
C LEU A 34 -4.44 -20.95 5.07
N ARG A 35 -3.54 -21.74 4.48
CA ARG A 35 -3.88 -23.00 3.82
C ARG A 35 -3.58 -24.19 4.73
N PRO A 36 -4.44 -25.23 4.80
CA PRO A 36 -4.17 -26.43 5.61
C PRO A 36 -2.91 -27.20 5.18
N GLU A 37 -2.61 -27.19 3.88
CA GLU A 37 -1.49 -27.93 3.27
C GLU A 37 -0.14 -27.21 3.33
N SER A 38 -0.12 -25.94 3.77
CA SER A 38 1.09 -25.12 3.86
C SER A 38 1.20 -24.47 5.23
N TYR A 39 2.38 -24.61 5.85
CA TYR A 39 2.62 -23.99 7.15
C TYR A 39 2.93 -22.50 7.05
N ALA A 40 3.61 -22.06 5.99
CA ALA A 40 3.76 -20.65 5.69
C ALA A 40 2.42 -20.06 5.17
N PRO A 41 2.00 -18.88 5.65
CA PRO A 41 0.91 -18.11 5.07
C PRO A 41 1.16 -17.80 3.58
N PHE A 42 0.11 -17.83 2.77
CA PHE A 42 0.20 -17.61 1.33
C PHE A 42 -0.29 -16.21 0.94
N TRP A 43 0.57 -15.42 0.31
CA TRP A 43 0.28 -14.04 -0.06
C TRP A 43 -0.12 -13.91 -1.52
N CYS A 44 -1.23 -13.20 -1.76
CA CYS A 44 -1.70 -12.78 -3.07
C CYS A 44 -1.57 -11.26 -3.20
N ASN A 45 -0.41 -10.73 -2.85
CA ASN A 45 -0.17 -9.31 -2.65
C ASN A 45 0.46 -8.59 -3.85
N GLN A 46 0.23 -9.07 -5.06
CA GLN A 46 0.76 -8.43 -6.26
C GLN A 46 -0.04 -7.17 -6.61
N GLY A 47 0.66 -6.11 -6.95
CA GLY A 47 0.10 -4.89 -7.54
C GLY A 47 0.78 -4.60 -8.88
N ALA A 48 0.08 -3.88 -9.75
CA ALA A 48 0.59 -3.56 -11.08
C ALA A 48 0.02 -2.25 -11.62
N ALA A 49 0.75 -1.66 -12.56
CA ALA A 49 0.27 -0.51 -13.33
C ALA A 49 -0.80 -0.94 -14.34
N CYS A 50 -1.85 -0.14 -14.44
CA CYS A 50 -2.92 -0.26 -15.43
C CYS A 50 -2.99 1.05 -16.24
N PHE A 51 -3.06 0.93 -17.57
CA PHE A 51 -3.17 2.07 -18.48
C PHE A 51 -4.26 1.78 -19.51
N PHE A 52 -5.26 2.65 -19.60
CA PHE A 52 -6.41 2.45 -20.48
C PHE A 52 -6.95 3.76 -21.05
N GLU A 53 -7.66 3.66 -22.17
CA GLU A 53 -8.29 4.79 -22.85
C GLU A 53 -9.52 5.29 -22.08
N GLY A 54 -9.68 6.61 -22.02
CA GLY A 54 -10.77 7.25 -21.29
C GLY A 54 -10.32 7.87 -19.97
N ILE A 55 -10.89 9.03 -19.66
CA ILE A 55 -11.00 9.57 -18.30
C ILE A 55 -12.49 9.62 -17.98
N ASP A 56 -12.93 8.89 -16.95
CA ASP A 56 -14.32 8.94 -16.49
C ASP A 56 -14.51 10.14 -15.55
N ASP A 57 -14.88 11.28 -16.13
CA ASP A 57 -15.08 12.53 -15.39
C ASP A 57 -16.04 12.37 -14.20
N SER A 58 -17.11 11.57 -14.33
CA SER A 58 -18.07 11.38 -13.24
C SER A 58 -17.45 10.61 -12.08
N HIS A 59 -16.65 9.57 -12.38
CA HIS A 59 -15.96 8.79 -11.36
C HIS A 59 -15.03 9.68 -10.51
N TRP A 60 -14.27 10.57 -11.16
CA TRP A 60 -13.25 11.38 -10.47
C TRP A 60 -13.79 12.67 -9.85
N SER A 61 -14.81 13.30 -10.44
CA SER A 61 -15.28 14.63 -9.99
C SER A 61 -16.46 14.61 -9.03
N GLN A 62 -17.28 13.54 -9.02
CA GLN A 62 -18.52 13.53 -8.22
C GLN A 62 -18.25 13.54 -6.71
N ASN A 63 -17.29 12.74 -6.24
CA ASN A 63 -16.89 12.63 -4.84
C ASN A 63 -15.37 12.59 -4.67
N GLY A 64 -14.64 13.17 -5.63
CA GLY A 64 -13.18 13.13 -5.69
C GLY A 64 -12.61 14.44 -6.24
N THR A 65 -11.42 14.37 -6.82
CA THR A 65 -10.75 15.51 -7.44
C THR A 65 -10.30 15.13 -8.85
N LEU A 66 -10.62 16.00 -9.83
CA LEU A 66 -10.08 15.93 -11.18
C LEU A 66 -9.53 17.31 -11.54
N GLU A 67 -8.21 17.44 -11.53
CA GLU A 67 -7.52 18.70 -11.76
C GLU A 67 -6.34 18.52 -12.74
N LYS A 68 -6.23 19.45 -13.70
CA LYS A 68 -5.04 19.54 -14.56
C LYS A 68 -3.90 20.17 -13.79
N ILE A 69 -2.87 19.37 -13.50
CA ILE A 69 -1.70 19.82 -12.72
C ILE A 69 -0.49 20.21 -13.57
N GLY A 70 -0.52 20.05 -14.89
CA GLY A 70 0.63 20.36 -15.73
C GLY A 70 0.42 19.99 -17.19
N GLU A 71 1.48 20.20 -17.98
CA GLU A 71 1.58 19.79 -19.37
C GLU A 71 2.95 19.15 -19.61
N VAL A 72 2.98 18.13 -20.45
CA VAL A 72 4.20 17.42 -20.82
C VAL A 72 4.26 17.30 -22.34
N THR A 73 5.47 17.23 -22.88
CA THR A 73 5.69 16.92 -24.29
C THR A 73 5.47 15.44 -24.55
N GLY A 74 5.19 15.06 -25.81
CA GLY A 74 5.08 13.65 -26.19
C GLY A 74 6.35 12.84 -25.89
N ASN A 75 7.53 13.46 -26.00
CA ASN A 75 8.79 12.81 -25.63
C ASN A 75 8.87 12.51 -24.13
N GLN A 76 8.52 13.48 -23.27
CA GLN A 76 8.46 13.26 -21.82
C GLN A 76 7.45 12.16 -21.45
N PHE A 77 6.30 12.12 -22.12
CA PHE A 77 5.33 11.04 -21.94
C PHE A 77 5.92 9.68 -22.34
N ASN A 78 6.59 9.58 -23.48
CA ASN A 78 7.19 8.33 -23.94
C ASN A 78 8.30 7.83 -23.00
N ASP A 79 9.16 8.73 -22.53
CA ASP A 79 10.22 8.40 -21.57
C ASP A 79 9.64 7.97 -20.21
N MET A 80 8.56 8.62 -19.76
CA MET A 80 7.82 8.21 -18.57
C MET A 80 7.16 6.84 -18.77
N ALA A 81 6.56 6.57 -19.93
CA ALA A 81 5.94 5.28 -20.23
C ALA A 81 6.95 4.12 -20.25
N GLN A 82 8.18 4.36 -20.71
CA GLN A 82 9.26 3.37 -20.59
C GLN A 82 9.62 3.12 -19.11
N TRP A 83 9.74 4.19 -18.32
CA TRP A 83 9.99 4.06 -16.88
C TRP A 83 8.87 3.31 -16.15
N VAL A 84 7.60 3.53 -16.50
CA VAL A 84 6.46 2.80 -15.91
C VAL A 84 6.58 1.30 -16.19
N GLN A 85 7.01 0.89 -17.38
CA GLN A 85 7.24 -0.53 -17.68
C GLN A 85 8.34 -1.12 -16.79
N ASP A 86 9.42 -0.38 -16.55
CA ASP A 86 10.52 -0.81 -15.69
C ASP A 86 10.07 -0.88 -14.21
N ASP A 87 9.33 0.13 -13.70
CA ASP A 87 8.74 0.14 -12.34
C ASP A 87 7.79 -1.05 -12.15
N ASN A 88 6.96 -1.35 -13.14
CA ASN A 88 6.00 -2.46 -13.09
C ASN A 88 6.68 -3.85 -13.09
N SER A 89 7.92 -3.94 -13.56
CA SER A 89 8.70 -5.19 -13.55
C SER A 89 9.51 -5.41 -12.27
N THR A 90 9.70 -4.36 -11.47
CA THR A 90 10.57 -4.37 -10.27
C THR A 90 9.79 -4.20 -8.97
N GLY A 91 8.76 -3.35 -8.96
CA GLY A 91 7.84 -3.14 -7.84
C GLY A 91 6.60 -4.02 -7.92
N ILE A 92 6.78 -5.31 -7.70
CA ILE A 92 5.75 -6.34 -7.99
C ILE A 92 4.75 -6.61 -6.85
N TYR A 93 4.92 -6.01 -5.67
CA TYR A 93 4.06 -6.26 -4.52
C TYR A 93 3.44 -4.96 -4.01
N TYR A 94 2.22 -5.05 -3.52
CA TYR A 94 1.49 -3.98 -2.85
C TYR A 94 1.71 -4.08 -1.34
N GLU A 95 2.00 -2.94 -0.72
CA GLU A 95 2.08 -2.81 0.73
C GLU A 95 1.16 -1.69 1.21
N THR A 96 0.27 -2.03 2.14
CA THR A 96 -0.77 -1.15 2.67
C THR A 96 -0.25 -0.23 3.78
N TRP A 97 0.64 -0.75 4.63
CA TRP A 97 0.97 -0.10 5.89
C TRP A 97 2.17 0.83 5.73
N THR A 98 2.00 2.09 6.13
CA THR A 98 3.16 2.91 6.52
C THR A 98 3.34 2.79 8.03
N VAL A 99 4.53 2.40 8.49
CA VAL A 99 4.79 2.17 9.92
C VAL A 99 5.69 3.25 10.47
N ARG A 100 5.25 3.95 11.52
CA ARG A 100 5.95 5.09 12.11
C ARG A 100 6.14 4.90 13.62
N SER A 101 7.09 5.64 14.17
CA SER A 101 7.37 5.61 15.62
C SER A 101 6.33 6.34 16.47
N ASP A 102 5.74 7.41 15.94
CA ASP A 102 4.72 8.26 16.56
C ASP A 102 3.98 9.09 15.48
N PRO A 103 2.85 9.77 15.80
CA PRO A 103 2.11 10.59 14.83
C PRO A 103 2.73 11.97 14.56
N GLY A 104 3.84 12.32 15.21
CA GLY A 104 4.45 13.63 15.10
C GLY A 104 5.18 13.85 13.76
N PRO A 105 5.46 15.11 13.38
CA PRO A 105 6.19 15.42 12.14
C PRO A 105 7.64 14.89 12.14
N ASN A 106 8.21 14.64 13.32
CA ASN A 106 9.60 14.17 13.48
C ASN A 106 9.68 12.65 13.74
N ALA A 107 8.59 11.92 13.53
CA ALA A 107 8.57 10.48 13.74
C ALA A 107 9.53 9.78 12.78
N THR A 108 10.33 8.85 13.30
CA THR A 108 11.02 7.84 12.48
C THR A 108 9.98 7.03 11.71
N VAL A 109 10.17 6.92 10.39
CA VAL A 109 9.45 5.98 9.53
C VAL A 109 10.23 4.69 9.49
N TRP A 110 9.58 3.59 9.87
CA TRP A 110 10.17 2.26 9.85
C TRP A 110 9.96 1.58 8.50
N PHE A 111 8.76 1.70 7.94
CA PHE A 111 8.37 1.13 6.66
C PHE A 111 7.46 2.11 5.92
N GLU A 112 7.68 2.26 4.62
CA GLU A 112 6.81 3.02 3.72
C GLU A 112 5.83 2.07 3.02
N SER A 113 4.60 2.52 2.81
CA SER A 113 3.65 1.80 1.96
C SER A 113 4.14 1.74 0.51
N TYR A 114 3.59 0.81 -0.26
CA TYR A 114 3.80 0.68 -1.69
C TYR A 114 2.43 0.49 -2.35
N ASP A 115 1.73 1.61 -2.53
CA ASP A 115 0.32 1.69 -2.94
C ASP A 115 0.12 2.64 -4.14
N CYS A 116 -1.15 2.85 -4.54
CA CYS A 116 -1.54 3.74 -5.62
C CYS A 116 -1.01 5.18 -5.44
N SER A 117 -1.13 5.75 -4.23
CA SER A 117 -0.65 7.10 -3.93
C SER A 117 0.86 7.21 -4.14
N GLN A 118 1.62 6.19 -3.72
CA GLN A 118 3.07 6.16 -3.88
C GLN A 118 3.47 6.05 -5.34
N PHE A 119 2.74 5.27 -6.15
CA PHE A 119 2.95 5.22 -7.60
C PHE A 119 2.70 6.57 -8.28
N VAL A 120 1.63 7.27 -7.90
CA VAL A 120 1.34 8.62 -8.41
C VAL A 120 2.51 9.57 -8.09
N HIS A 121 3.02 9.56 -6.86
CA HIS A 121 4.16 10.38 -6.48
C HIS A 121 5.47 9.99 -7.18
N ARG A 122 5.75 8.70 -7.36
CA ARG A 122 6.91 8.25 -8.16
C ARG A 122 6.82 8.75 -9.59
N THR A 123 5.63 8.69 -10.18
CA THR A 123 5.39 9.21 -11.54
C THR A 123 5.56 10.71 -11.61
N TYR A 124 5.03 11.48 -10.65
CA TYR A 124 5.22 12.93 -10.62
C TYR A 124 6.69 13.32 -10.48
N ARG A 125 7.44 12.65 -9.58
CA ARG A 125 8.90 12.87 -9.47
C ARG A 125 9.59 12.56 -10.79
N LYS A 126 9.22 11.46 -11.45
CA LYS A 126 9.79 11.09 -12.74
C LYS A 126 9.52 12.15 -13.82
N LEU A 127 8.30 12.68 -13.88
CA LEU A 127 7.95 13.75 -14.81
C LEU A 127 8.73 15.04 -14.51
N THR A 128 8.89 15.42 -13.25
CA THR A 128 9.71 16.58 -12.86
C THR A 128 11.20 16.38 -13.21
N GLU A 129 11.75 15.18 -13.01
CA GLU A 129 13.11 14.82 -13.46
C GLU A 129 13.27 14.96 -14.98
N LEU A 130 12.23 14.64 -15.75
CA LEU A 130 12.17 14.82 -17.19
C LEU A 130 11.89 16.28 -17.61
N GLY A 131 11.78 17.21 -16.64
CA GLY A 131 11.62 18.65 -16.87
C GLY A 131 10.18 19.14 -16.96
N ALA A 132 9.19 18.32 -16.58
CA ALA A 132 7.81 18.78 -16.44
C ALA A 132 7.69 19.79 -15.28
N LYS A 133 6.76 20.75 -15.41
CA LYS A 133 6.41 21.68 -14.34
C LYS A 133 5.01 21.36 -13.87
N LEU A 134 4.92 20.83 -12.65
CA LEU A 134 3.66 20.47 -12.03
C LEU A 134 3.25 21.55 -11.02
N SER A 135 1.97 21.92 -11.04
CA SER A 135 1.40 22.90 -10.13
C SER A 135 -0.08 22.60 -9.93
N SER A 136 -0.53 22.60 -8.69
CA SER A 136 -1.94 22.45 -8.33
C SER A 136 -2.48 23.76 -7.76
N ARG A 137 -3.73 24.09 -8.06
CA ARG A 137 -4.46 25.18 -7.41
C ARG A 137 -5.02 24.75 -6.06
N SER A 138 -5.29 23.46 -5.91
CA SER A 138 -5.76 22.84 -4.67
C SER A 138 -4.61 22.15 -3.93
N GLN A 139 -4.80 21.97 -2.62
CA GLN A 139 -3.89 21.22 -1.78
C GLN A 139 -3.92 19.74 -2.20
N THR A 140 -2.76 19.15 -2.51
CA THR A 140 -2.67 17.74 -2.91
C THR A 140 -2.58 16.86 -1.68
N ASN A 141 -3.72 16.31 -1.27
CA ASN A 141 -3.82 15.42 -0.11
C ASN A 141 -3.98 13.97 -0.53
N TYR A 142 -3.41 13.07 0.26
CA TYR A 142 -3.41 11.63 -0.01
C TYR A 142 -3.83 10.85 1.21
N THR A 143 -4.47 9.70 0.98
CA THR A 143 -4.84 8.81 2.09
C THR A 143 -3.62 8.03 2.54
N LYS A 144 -3.33 8.05 3.84
CA LYS A 144 -2.27 7.25 4.44
C LYS A 144 -2.85 6.39 5.55
N ILE A 145 -2.43 5.14 5.60
CA ILE A 145 -2.82 4.18 6.64
C ILE A 145 -1.58 3.90 7.48
N TYR A 146 -1.57 4.45 8.69
CA TYR A 146 -0.45 4.34 9.61
C TYR A 146 -0.65 3.25 10.63
N LEU A 147 0.43 2.51 10.89
CA LEU A 147 0.65 1.79 12.14
C LEU A 147 1.70 2.52 12.97
N TYR A 148 1.48 2.60 14.28
CA TYR A 148 2.44 3.21 15.20
C TYR A 148 3.08 2.14 16.06
N SER A 149 4.41 2.10 16.07
CA SER A 149 5.20 1.04 16.71
C SER A 149 6.50 1.59 17.30
N GLY A 150 7.03 0.93 18.32
CA GLY A 150 8.45 1.02 18.64
C GLY A 150 9.32 0.46 17.51
N GLU A 151 10.62 0.34 17.75
CA GLU A 151 11.56 -0.24 16.77
C GLU A 151 11.13 -1.67 16.40
N PRO A 152 10.92 -1.98 15.11
CA PRO A 152 10.55 -3.32 14.65
C PRO A 152 11.66 -4.34 14.89
N THR A 153 11.26 -5.57 15.21
CA THR A 153 12.18 -6.70 15.34
C THR A 153 12.06 -7.61 14.14
N TYR A 154 13.17 -7.84 13.44
CA TYR A 154 13.25 -8.83 12.36
C TYR A 154 13.03 -10.25 12.88
N LEU A 155 12.16 -11.03 12.24
CA LEU A 155 11.86 -12.41 12.63
C LEU A 155 12.43 -13.44 11.65
N GLY A 156 12.50 -13.10 10.35
CA GLY A 156 12.94 -14.02 9.30
C GLY A 156 11.97 -14.11 8.12
N ASN A 157 12.35 -14.87 7.11
CA ASN A 157 11.49 -15.21 5.97
C ASN A 157 10.70 -16.51 6.18
N ASP A 158 9.90 -16.89 5.19
CA ASP A 158 9.07 -18.10 5.24
C ASP A 158 9.86 -19.37 5.63
N SER A 159 11.02 -19.59 5.00
CA SER A 159 11.82 -20.80 5.24
C SER A 159 12.46 -20.80 6.63
N ALA A 160 12.87 -19.63 7.11
CA ALA A 160 13.48 -19.48 8.42
C ALA A 160 12.48 -19.75 9.55
N ILE A 161 11.25 -19.24 9.43
CA ILE A 161 10.24 -19.32 10.50
C ILE A 161 9.44 -20.63 10.41
N PHE A 162 8.85 -20.93 9.26
CA PHE A 162 7.91 -22.04 9.11
C PHE A 162 8.58 -23.37 8.75
N GLY A 163 9.86 -23.34 8.36
CA GLY A 163 10.65 -24.54 8.07
C GLY A 163 11.43 -25.11 9.26
N GLN A 164 11.55 -24.36 10.37
CA GLN A 164 12.39 -24.74 11.51
C GLN A 164 11.57 -25.21 12.72
N PRO A 165 11.75 -26.47 13.19
CA PRO A 165 11.03 -26.97 14.37
C PRO A 165 11.26 -26.15 15.65
N ALA A 166 12.43 -25.51 15.78
CA ALA A 166 12.78 -24.67 16.93
C ALA A 166 11.93 -23.38 17.02
N LEU A 167 11.37 -22.90 15.90
CA LEU A 167 10.54 -21.70 15.83
C LEU A 167 9.05 -22.01 15.69
N LYS A 168 8.64 -23.25 16.00
CA LYS A 168 7.25 -23.69 15.88
C LYS A 168 6.26 -22.76 16.62
N ASN A 169 6.57 -22.35 17.85
CA ASN A 169 5.68 -21.47 18.62
C ASN A 169 5.48 -20.12 17.91
N LEU A 170 6.56 -19.51 17.40
CA LEU A 170 6.48 -18.25 16.66
C LEU A 170 5.64 -18.41 15.37
N ALA A 171 5.83 -19.53 14.66
CA ALA A 171 5.05 -19.83 13.47
C ALA A 171 3.54 -20.00 13.78
N GLU A 172 3.20 -20.66 14.89
CA GLU A 172 1.81 -20.78 15.36
C GLU A 172 1.23 -19.43 15.77
N ASP A 173 2.00 -18.58 16.45
CA ASP A 173 1.59 -17.24 16.86
C ASP A 173 1.29 -16.34 15.65
N ILE A 174 2.17 -16.33 14.64
CA ILE A 174 1.96 -15.56 13.40
C ILE A 174 0.72 -16.06 12.65
N ARG A 175 0.54 -17.38 12.52
CA ARG A 175 -0.65 -17.95 11.87
C ARG A 175 -1.92 -17.59 12.63
N LYS A 176 -1.88 -17.65 13.97
CA LYS A 176 -3.02 -17.28 14.81
C LYS A 176 -3.37 -15.80 14.64
N PHE A 177 -2.38 -14.91 14.61
CA PHE A 177 -2.58 -13.49 14.32
C PHE A 177 -3.26 -13.28 12.97
N TYR A 178 -2.76 -13.88 11.87
CA TYR A 178 -3.40 -13.69 10.57
C TYR A 178 -4.77 -14.36 10.43
N HIS A 179 -5.05 -15.39 11.24
CA HIS A 179 -6.35 -16.06 11.20
C HIS A 179 -7.50 -15.12 11.54
N THR A 180 -7.30 -14.12 12.40
CA THR A 180 -8.35 -13.16 12.78
C THR A 180 -8.79 -12.29 11.60
N PHE A 181 -7.92 -12.08 10.61
CA PHE A 181 -8.19 -11.21 9.46
C PHE A 181 -8.67 -11.95 8.21
N ARG A 182 -8.96 -13.26 8.31
CA ARG A 182 -9.41 -14.06 7.16
C ARG A 182 -10.74 -13.56 6.58
N PRO A 183 -10.95 -13.62 5.26
CA PRO A 183 -12.21 -13.26 4.64
C PRO A 183 -13.33 -14.28 4.94
N HIS A 184 -14.58 -13.92 4.62
CA HIS A 184 -15.77 -14.79 4.68
C HIS A 184 -16.02 -15.47 6.04
N GLN A 185 -16.07 -14.67 7.10
CA GLN A 185 -16.41 -15.16 8.44
C GLN A 185 -17.93 -15.14 8.67
N SER A 186 -18.43 -16.07 9.49
CA SER A 186 -19.77 -15.90 10.07
C SER A 186 -19.79 -14.68 10.99
N PHE A 187 -20.96 -14.13 11.30
CA PHE A 187 -21.05 -12.97 12.19
C PHE A 187 -20.46 -13.23 13.59
N VAL A 188 -20.63 -14.45 14.11
CA VAL A 188 -20.08 -14.87 15.41
C VAL A 188 -18.56 -14.91 15.34
N ASP A 189 -18.01 -15.54 14.30
CA ASP A 189 -16.56 -15.62 14.09
C ASP A 189 -15.95 -14.23 13.89
N PHE A 190 -16.62 -13.36 13.12
CA PHE A 190 -16.19 -11.98 12.91
C PHE A 190 -16.08 -11.21 14.22
N THR A 191 -17.08 -11.34 15.10
CA THR A 191 -17.07 -10.67 16.40
C THR A 191 -15.95 -11.18 17.29
N ALA A 192 -15.72 -12.51 17.30
CA ALA A 192 -14.61 -13.11 18.03
C ALA A 192 -13.24 -12.65 17.49
N SER A 193 -13.06 -12.68 16.16
CA SER A 193 -11.86 -12.22 15.48
C SER A 193 -11.58 -10.74 15.72
N LEU A 194 -12.61 -9.88 15.77
CA LEU A 194 -12.47 -8.47 16.06
C LEU A 194 -11.97 -8.24 17.50
N LEU A 195 -12.53 -8.96 18.47
CA LEU A 195 -12.10 -8.90 19.87
C LEU A 195 -10.66 -9.40 20.02
N GLU A 196 -10.29 -10.47 19.31
CA GLU A 196 -8.95 -11.02 19.33
C GLU A 196 -7.94 -10.08 18.67
N ALA A 197 -8.27 -9.49 17.51
CA ALA A 197 -7.44 -8.49 16.85
C ALA A 197 -7.23 -7.26 17.76
N TYR A 198 -8.28 -6.78 18.43
CA TYR A 198 -8.15 -5.71 19.42
C TYR A 198 -7.22 -6.10 20.57
N THR A 199 -7.39 -7.31 21.12
CA THR A 199 -6.56 -7.82 22.22
C THR A 199 -5.09 -7.85 21.81
N GLN A 200 -4.76 -8.47 20.68
CA GLN A 200 -3.38 -8.60 20.23
C GLN A 200 -2.74 -7.24 19.90
N VAL A 201 -3.44 -6.38 19.15
CA VAL A 201 -2.86 -5.11 18.65
C VAL A 201 -2.83 -4.02 19.74
N VAL A 202 -3.85 -3.95 20.59
CA VAL A 202 -4.02 -2.84 21.54
C VAL A 202 -3.59 -3.21 22.96
N LEU A 203 -4.00 -4.38 23.45
CA LEU A 203 -3.70 -4.82 24.83
C LEU A 203 -2.32 -5.45 24.92
N ASP A 204 -2.03 -6.42 24.04
CA ASP A 204 -0.75 -7.13 23.99
C ASP A 204 0.31 -6.33 23.23
N LYS A 205 -0.11 -5.29 22.50
CA LYS A 205 0.76 -4.37 21.74
C LYS A 205 1.65 -5.09 20.72
N SER A 206 1.06 -6.05 20.01
CA SER A 206 1.77 -6.90 19.05
C SER A 206 1.08 -6.85 17.69
N PHE A 207 1.88 -6.72 16.64
CA PHE A 207 1.43 -6.83 15.25
C PHE A 207 2.53 -7.50 14.43
N TYR A 208 2.15 -8.42 13.54
CA TYR A 208 3.07 -9.05 12.59
C TYR A 208 2.94 -8.41 11.21
N LEU A 209 3.99 -7.74 10.78
CA LEU A 209 4.09 -7.13 9.45
C LEU A 209 4.85 -8.08 8.52
N TYR A 210 4.36 -8.22 7.30
CA TYR A 210 5.06 -8.91 6.23
C TYR A 210 5.51 -7.89 5.19
N TYR A 211 6.81 -7.68 5.08
CA TYR A 211 7.40 -6.62 4.25
C TYR A 211 8.62 -7.18 3.52
N ASN A 212 8.77 -6.91 2.23
CA ASN A 212 9.88 -7.45 1.40
C ASN A 212 10.04 -8.99 1.50
N PHE A 213 8.93 -9.73 1.59
CA PHE A 213 8.93 -11.19 1.74
C PHE A 213 9.51 -11.71 3.08
N GLU A 214 9.50 -10.86 4.11
CA GLU A 214 10.02 -11.16 5.44
C GLU A 214 9.04 -10.73 6.53
N TYR A 215 9.09 -11.39 7.69
CA TYR A 215 8.23 -11.08 8.84
C TYR A 215 8.95 -10.23 9.86
N TRP A 216 8.21 -9.27 10.39
CA TRP A 216 8.64 -8.31 11.40
C TRP A 216 7.62 -8.27 12.52
N HIS A 217 8.10 -8.23 13.76
CA HIS A 217 7.26 -7.95 14.91
C HIS A 217 7.28 -6.45 15.20
N LEU A 218 6.09 -5.85 15.28
CA LEU A 218 5.89 -4.45 15.61
C LEU A 218 5.42 -4.32 17.07
N PRO A 219 6.24 -3.78 17.99
CA PRO A 219 5.79 -3.43 19.34
C PRO A 219 4.87 -2.19 19.28
N MET A 220 3.58 -2.42 19.16
CA MET A 220 2.59 -1.38 18.86
C MET A 220 2.51 -0.30 19.96
N LYS A 221 2.33 0.95 19.52
CA LYS A 221 2.20 2.14 20.37
C LYS A 221 0.93 2.88 20.03
N SER A 222 0.28 3.48 21.04
CA SER A 222 -0.86 4.39 20.81
C SER A 222 -0.46 5.52 19.84
N PRO A 223 -1.32 5.90 18.86
CA PRO A 223 -2.72 5.51 18.69
C PRO A 223 -2.96 4.19 17.93
N TYR A 224 -1.92 3.35 17.79
CA TYR A 224 -1.92 2.01 17.18
C TYR A 224 -2.11 2.03 15.68
N MET A 225 -3.25 2.53 15.22
CA MET A 225 -3.59 2.68 13.81
C MET A 225 -4.30 4.00 13.59
N GLN A 226 -3.96 4.70 12.51
CA GLN A 226 -4.65 5.92 12.11
C GLN A 226 -4.75 5.99 10.60
N ILE A 227 -5.90 6.39 10.10
CA ILE A 227 -6.09 6.73 8.69
C ILE A 227 -6.11 8.25 8.60
N THR A 228 -5.20 8.83 7.85
CA THR A 228 -5.10 10.28 7.64
C THR A 228 -5.35 10.63 6.18
N TYR A 229 -5.73 11.89 5.96
CA TYR A 229 -5.80 12.51 4.65
C TYR A 229 -4.95 13.78 4.71
N GLU A 230 -3.69 13.66 4.36
CA GLU A 230 -2.67 14.67 4.64
C GLU A 230 -1.99 15.16 3.37
N GLU A 231 -1.42 16.37 3.46
CA GLU A 231 -0.74 17.01 2.34
C GLU A 231 0.54 16.29 1.96
N VAL A 232 0.68 15.99 0.68
CA VAL A 232 1.96 15.66 0.07
C VAL A 232 2.12 16.57 -1.14
N PRO A 233 2.93 17.64 -1.04
CA PRO A 233 3.10 18.59 -2.13
C PRO A 233 3.62 17.94 -3.41
N LEU A 234 3.27 18.53 -4.56
CA LEU A 234 3.87 18.17 -5.84
C LEU A 234 5.39 18.43 -5.81
N PRO A 235 6.21 17.58 -6.47
CA PRO A 235 7.67 17.68 -6.50
C PRO A 235 8.19 18.78 -7.43
#